data_AF-A0A934DWN3-F1
#
_entry.id   AF-A0A934DWN3-F1
#
_cell.length_a   1.000
_cell.length_b   1.000
_cell.length_c   1.000
_cell.angle_alpha   90.00
_cell.angle_beta   90.00
_cell.angle_gamma   90.00
#
_symmetry.space_group_name_H-M   'P 1'
#
loop_
_entity.id
_entity.type
_entity.pdbx_description
1 polymer ?
#
loop_
_entity_poly.entity_id
_entity_poly.type
_entity_poly.pdbx_seq_one_letter_code
_entity_poly.pdbx_strand_id
1 'polypeptide(L)'
;MRQILSLGCLIGSLCASAPLLAQEQVEQAKTYFNAGASAYEAGQFQAAAQAFEQAYKLAPRPAILFSLAQAFRRQYYIDKRPDNLRQAIATYRDYLAKVQQGGRRADAAQALAELEPIASRQTQDSAGAAPVAPIKPQTRLMISSQTSGATVILDKASAVPAPLISEVQPGKHHVTVRAPGYFDEDRDVAAAEGGVVAFDLALKEKPARLQFVGDSGAEISIDGRLAGTTPLATAIELPSGHHLITITKNGHKPLVSEMVLARDEGKTIEYALPSTGQRVASYGLLTGAALGVIAGGVFTGLSLSEQRKARDVTDAAAQGNILPSDAEAYDQARADRDRFRTAAAISFGSGLALGVTGLLLYAFDRPSVSAPPSRFEQKAPEPTQRPRDPASMEMSAAPFWAPGAAGVSFGGRF
;
A
#
# COMPACT_ATOMS: atom_id res chain seq x y z
N MET A 1 31.18 65.66 2.43
CA MET A 1 31.90 64.59 3.16
C MET A 1 31.30 63.26 2.71
N ARG A 2 31.95 62.47 1.83
CA ARG A 2 32.86 61.33 2.14
C ARG A 2 32.11 60.25 2.98
N GLN A 3 31.94 58.97 2.63
CA GLN A 3 32.74 57.93 1.93
C GLN A 3 31.78 56.85 1.33
N ILE A 4 31.93 56.27 0.12
CA ILE A 4 32.81 55.20 -0.44
C ILE A 4 32.64 53.77 0.16
N LEU A 5 32.54 52.77 -0.75
CA LEU A 5 32.66 51.29 -0.66
C LEU A 5 31.36 50.53 -0.34
N SER A 6 30.99 49.40 -0.97
CA SER A 6 31.75 48.45 -1.80
C SER A 6 30.84 47.52 -2.61
N LEU A 7 31.39 47.15 -3.77
CA LEU A 7 31.08 46.08 -4.72
C LEU A 7 30.67 44.73 -4.08
N GLY A 8 29.61 44.11 -4.60
CA GLY A 8 29.22 42.73 -4.29
C GLY A 8 28.69 42.03 -5.54
N CYS A 9 29.60 41.33 -6.22
CA CYS A 9 29.36 40.56 -7.44
C CYS A 9 28.36 39.42 -7.18
N LEU A 10 27.27 39.35 -7.94
CA LEU A 10 26.36 38.19 -8.00
C LEU A 10 26.27 37.73 -9.46
N ILE A 11 27.41 37.30 -9.98
CA ILE A 11 27.47 36.41 -11.15
C ILE A 11 27.73 35.02 -10.57
N GLY A 12 26.74 34.13 -10.66
CA GLY A 12 26.93 32.74 -10.29
C GLY A 12 25.63 32.02 -9.97
N SER A 13 24.92 31.57 -11.01
CA SER A 13 24.54 30.15 -11.16
C SER A 13 23.65 30.00 -12.40
N LEU A 14 24.28 29.80 -13.56
CA LEU A 14 23.59 29.45 -14.81
C LEU A 14 24.31 28.25 -15.45
N CYS A 15 24.52 27.17 -14.69
CA CYS A 15 25.20 25.95 -15.17
C CYS A 15 24.62 24.65 -14.58
N ALA A 16 23.29 24.50 -14.55
CA ALA A 16 22.64 23.23 -14.15
C ALA A 16 21.76 22.61 -15.26
N SER A 17 21.61 23.24 -16.43
CA SER A 17 20.63 22.84 -17.45
C SER A 17 21.12 21.79 -18.45
N ALA A 18 22.43 21.66 -18.67
CA ALA A 18 22.98 20.70 -19.64
C ALA A 18 22.76 19.20 -19.31
N PRO A 19 22.99 18.71 -18.07
CA PRO A 19 22.78 17.30 -17.75
C PRO A 19 21.29 16.91 -17.79
N LEU A 20 20.39 17.85 -17.47
CA LEU A 20 18.95 17.62 -17.52
C LEU A 20 18.44 17.45 -18.95
N LEU A 21 18.89 18.31 -19.89
CA LEU A 21 18.52 18.23 -21.30
C LEU A 21 18.99 16.91 -21.95
N ALA A 22 20.22 16.49 -21.65
CA ALA A 22 20.75 15.23 -22.16
C ALA A 22 19.94 14.02 -21.62
N GLN A 23 19.51 14.07 -20.36
CA GLN A 23 18.68 13.03 -19.77
C GLN A 23 17.28 12.99 -20.38
N GLU A 24 16.67 14.15 -20.65
CA GLU A 24 15.38 14.24 -21.34
C GLU A 24 15.44 13.66 -22.75
N GLN A 25 16.47 13.97 -23.54
CA GLN A 25 16.67 13.41 -24.89
C GLN A 25 16.82 11.89 -24.86
N VAL A 26 17.50 11.35 -23.84
CA VAL A 26 17.64 9.90 -23.66
C VAL A 26 16.29 9.25 -23.35
N GLU A 27 15.46 9.85 -22.50
CA GLU A 27 14.11 9.33 -22.22
C GLU A 27 13.21 9.41 -23.45
N GLN A 28 13.23 10.52 -24.19
CA GLN A 28 12.49 10.63 -25.46
C GLN A 28 12.98 9.59 -26.49
N ALA A 29 14.29 9.35 -26.59
CA ALA A 29 14.84 8.34 -27.47
C ALA A 29 14.36 6.93 -27.10
N LYS A 30 14.23 6.61 -25.80
CA LYS A 30 13.65 5.34 -25.35
C LYS A 30 12.20 5.20 -25.79
N THR A 31 11.39 6.25 -25.68
CA THR A 31 9.99 6.23 -26.15
C THR A 31 9.91 5.88 -27.64
N TYR A 32 10.70 6.55 -28.48
CA TYR A 32 10.74 6.24 -29.91
C TYR A 32 11.30 4.85 -30.20
N PHE A 33 12.31 4.40 -29.45
CA PHE A 33 12.87 3.07 -29.60
C PHE A 33 11.84 1.98 -29.26
N ASN A 34 11.12 2.13 -28.14
CA ASN A 34 10.07 1.20 -27.72
C ASN A 34 8.93 1.16 -28.72
N ALA A 35 8.48 2.33 -29.19
CA ALA A 35 7.48 2.43 -30.25
C ALA A 35 7.94 1.74 -31.54
N GLY A 36 9.21 1.90 -31.92
CA GLY A 36 9.81 1.20 -33.05
C GLY A 36 9.88 -0.31 -32.86
N ALA A 37 10.22 -0.78 -31.66
CA ALA A 37 10.25 -2.21 -31.32
C ALA A 37 8.85 -2.83 -31.41
N SER A 38 7.83 -2.19 -30.83
CA SER A 38 6.44 -2.63 -30.94
C SER A 38 5.95 -2.66 -32.38
N ALA A 39 6.31 -1.66 -33.19
CA ALA A 39 5.99 -1.65 -34.62
C ALA A 39 6.69 -2.77 -35.40
N TYR A 40 7.94 -3.07 -35.05
CA TYR A 40 8.69 -4.16 -35.66
C TYR A 40 8.05 -5.52 -35.35
N GLU A 41 7.65 -5.74 -34.09
CA GLU A 41 6.94 -6.95 -33.66
C GLU A 41 5.57 -7.10 -34.34
N ALA A 42 4.86 -5.99 -34.55
CA ALA A 42 3.61 -5.94 -35.30
C ALA A 42 3.78 -6.13 -36.83
N GLY A 43 5.01 -6.33 -37.33
CA GLY A 43 5.30 -6.46 -38.76
C GLY A 43 5.21 -5.15 -39.55
N GLN A 44 5.01 -4.02 -38.88
CA GLN A 44 4.92 -2.69 -39.48
C GLN A 44 6.33 -2.07 -39.63
N PHE A 45 7.17 -2.70 -40.46
CA PHE A 45 8.60 -2.38 -40.51
C PHE A 45 8.92 -0.96 -41.00
N GLN A 46 8.11 -0.37 -41.88
CA GLN A 46 8.27 1.03 -42.27
C GLN A 46 8.09 1.98 -41.07
N ALA A 47 7.04 1.75 -40.27
CA ALA A 47 6.75 2.54 -39.08
C ALA A 47 7.87 2.37 -38.03
N ALA A 48 8.36 1.13 -37.87
CA ALA A 48 9.50 0.82 -37.02
C ALA A 48 10.77 1.57 -37.43
N ALA A 49 11.09 1.59 -38.73
CA ALA A 49 12.26 2.29 -39.25
C ALA A 49 12.19 3.79 -38.95
N GLN A 50 11.04 4.43 -39.18
CA GLN A 50 10.88 5.86 -38.88
C GLN A 50 11.05 6.16 -37.39
N ALA A 51 10.50 5.31 -36.51
CA ALA A 51 10.64 5.47 -35.06
C ALA A 51 12.09 5.27 -34.58
N PHE A 52 12.78 4.23 -35.07
CA PHE A 52 14.20 4.03 -34.75
C PHE A 52 15.08 5.16 -35.28
N GLU A 53 14.75 5.76 -36.42
CA GLU A 53 15.45 6.93 -36.93
C GLU A 53 15.31 8.13 -35.99
N GLN A 54 14.11 8.41 -35.47
CA GLN A 54 13.90 9.47 -34.47
C GLN A 54 14.64 9.15 -33.17
N ALA A 55 14.61 7.91 -32.71
CA ALA A 55 15.37 7.48 -31.54
C ALA A 55 16.89 7.70 -31.72
N TYR A 56 17.43 7.38 -32.90
CA TYR A 56 18.84 7.57 -33.21
C TYR A 56 19.23 9.05 -33.32
N LYS A 57 18.36 9.90 -33.88
CA LYS A 57 18.57 11.37 -33.93
C LYS A 57 18.69 11.97 -32.53
N LEU A 58 17.88 11.49 -31.58
CA LEU A 58 17.90 11.94 -30.19
C LEU A 58 19.07 11.34 -29.40
N ALA A 59 19.37 10.05 -29.60
CA ALA A 59 20.44 9.34 -28.93
C ALA A 59 21.22 8.43 -29.92
N PRO A 60 22.35 8.89 -30.48
CA PRO A 60 23.09 8.18 -31.54
C PRO A 60 23.82 6.91 -31.05
N ARG A 61 23.08 5.84 -30.72
CA ARG A 61 23.64 4.58 -30.21
C ARG A 61 23.73 3.51 -31.30
N PRO A 62 24.85 2.75 -31.38
CA PRO A 62 25.00 1.69 -32.38
C PRO A 62 23.92 0.59 -32.32
N ALA A 63 23.40 0.29 -31.12
CA ALA A 63 22.31 -0.67 -30.99
C ALA A 63 21.03 -0.24 -31.75
N ILE A 64 20.73 1.07 -31.76
CA ILE A 64 19.57 1.62 -32.47
C ILE A 64 19.80 1.56 -33.99
N LEU A 65 21.03 1.84 -34.46
CA LEU A 65 21.40 1.67 -35.87
C LEU A 65 21.16 0.26 -36.38
N PHE A 66 21.52 -0.75 -35.59
CA PHE A 66 21.27 -2.14 -35.98
C PHE A 66 19.77 -2.42 -36.13
N SER A 67 18.94 -1.97 -35.18
CA SER A 67 17.48 -2.12 -35.25
C SER A 67 16.88 -1.39 -36.45
N LEU A 68 17.36 -0.17 -36.74
CA LEU A 68 16.97 0.60 -37.92
C LEU A 68 17.31 -0.14 -39.23
N ALA A 69 18.52 -0.68 -39.33
CA ALA A 69 18.96 -1.45 -40.49
C ALA A 69 18.12 -2.73 -40.69
N GLN A 70 17.78 -3.42 -39.60
CA GLN A 70 16.90 -4.59 -39.64
C GLN A 70 15.48 -4.22 -40.07
N ALA A 71 14.94 -3.09 -39.62
CA ALA A 71 13.62 -2.61 -40.03
C ALA A 71 13.58 -2.34 -41.54
N PHE A 72 14.54 -1.59 -42.09
CA PHE A 72 14.63 -1.37 -43.54
C PHE A 72 14.81 -2.67 -44.32
N ARG A 73 15.65 -3.59 -43.82
CA ARG A 73 15.85 -4.91 -44.45
C ARG A 73 14.53 -5.67 -44.54
N ARG A 74 13.79 -5.79 -43.43
CA ARG A 74 12.51 -6.49 -43.40
C ARG A 74 11.47 -5.83 -44.30
N GLN A 75 11.39 -4.50 -44.27
CA GLN A 75 10.50 -3.73 -45.14
C GLN A 75 10.81 -3.99 -46.62
N TYR A 76 12.09 -4.00 -47.01
CA TYR A 76 12.51 -4.36 -48.37
C TYR A 76 12.03 -5.76 -48.76
N TYR A 77 12.07 -6.74 -47.86
CA TYR A 77 11.59 -8.08 -48.17
C TYR A 77 10.08 -8.13 -48.44
N ILE A 78 9.30 -7.18 -47.93
CA ILE A 78 7.87 -7.02 -48.19
C ILE A 78 7.64 -6.30 -49.52
N ASP A 79 8.20 -5.11 -49.70
CA ASP A 79 7.82 -4.20 -50.80
C ASP A 79 8.76 -4.23 -52.00
N LYS A 80 9.93 -4.87 -51.87
CA LYS A 80 11.01 -4.96 -52.88
C LYS A 80 11.50 -3.60 -53.38
N ARG A 81 11.28 -2.53 -52.63
CA ARG A 81 11.66 -1.17 -53.04
C ARG A 81 13.17 -0.93 -52.94
N PRO A 82 13.83 -0.43 -54.00
CA PRO A 82 15.26 -0.14 -53.98
C PRO A 82 15.69 0.86 -52.88
N ASP A 83 14.81 1.77 -52.48
CA ASP A 83 15.10 2.75 -51.42
C ASP A 83 15.37 2.08 -50.07
N ASN A 84 14.51 1.13 -49.67
CA ASN A 84 14.66 0.39 -48.42
C ASN A 84 15.91 -0.49 -48.44
N LEU A 85 16.23 -1.09 -49.60
CA LEU A 85 17.46 -1.85 -49.78
C LEU A 85 18.71 -0.96 -49.59
N ARG A 86 18.73 0.21 -50.23
CA ARG A 86 19.84 1.17 -50.11
C ARG A 86 20.00 1.67 -48.67
N GLN A 87 18.90 2.02 -48.00
CA GLN A 87 18.92 2.46 -46.61
C GLN A 87 19.44 1.35 -45.68
N ALA A 88 18.93 0.11 -45.81
CA ALA A 88 19.40 -1.03 -45.02
C ALA A 88 20.93 -1.23 -45.15
N ILE A 89 21.44 -1.26 -46.39
CA ILE A 89 22.89 -1.42 -46.66
C ILE A 89 23.69 -0.27 -46.05
N ALA A 90 23.25 0.98 -46.25
CA ALA A 90 23.93 2.15 -45.71
C ALA A 90 23.98 2.11 -44.18
N THR A 91 22.88 1.78 -43.51
CA THR A 91 22.80 1.71 -42.05
C THR A 91 23.64 0.55 -41.49
N TYR A 92 23.68 -0.62 -42.13
CA TYR A 92 24.58 -1.71 -41.69
C TYR A 92 26.05 -1.35 -41.84
N ARG A 93 26.44 -0.68 -42.93
CA ARG A 93 27.82 -0.19 -43.10
C ARG A 93 28.20 0.80 -42.01
N ASP A 94 27.30 1.74 -41.68
CA ASP A 94 27.52 2.70 -40.59
C ASP A 94 27.64 1.98 -39.23
N TYR A 95 26.81 0.97 -38.98
CA TYR A 95 26.91 0.12 -37.79
C TYR A 95 28.28 -0.56 -37.68
N LEU A 96 28.75 -1.20 -38.76
CA LEU A 96 30.05 -1.87 -38.82
C LEU A 96 31.23 -0.88 -38.70
N ALA A 97 31.07 0.35 -39.19
CA ALA A 97 32.08 1.39 -39.03
C ALA A 97 32.19 1.87 -37.57
N LYS A 98 31.08 1.86 -36.81
CA LYS A 98 31.07 2.29 -35.40
C LYS A 98 31.41 1.18 -34.42
N VAL A 99 31.06 -0.08 -34.71
CA VAL A 99 31.26 -1.23 -33.80
C VAL A 99 32.43 -2.08 -34.28
N GLN A 100 33.63 -1.81 -33.79
CA GLN A 100 34.86 -2.46 -34.24
C GLN A 100 35.00 -3.92 -33.75
N GLN A 101 34.52 -4.23 -32.54
CA GLN A 101 34.59 -5.58 -31.96
C GLN A 101 33.31 -5.89 -31.14
N GLY A 102 32.90 -7.16 -31.12
CA GLY A 102 31.73 -7.63 -30.38
C GLY A 102 30.38 -7.21 -30.98
N GLY A 103 29.33 -7.20 -30.15
CA GLY A 103 27.98 -6.83 -30.55
C GLY A 103 27.38 -7.75 -31.61
N ARG A 104 26.56 -7.19 -32.50
CA ARG A 104 25.90 -7.91 -33.61
C ARG A 104 26.64 -7.72 -34.94
N ARG A 105 27.97 -7.62 -34.88
CA ARG A 105 28.82 -7.35 -36.06
C ARG A 105 28.72 -8.49 -37.09
N ALA A 106 28.72 -9.74 -36.62
CA ALA A 106 28.57 -10.91 -37.48
C ALA A 106 27.22 -10.90 -38.23
N ASP A 107 26.12 -10.65 -37.50
CA ASP A 107 24.78 -10.55 -38.08
C ASP A 107 24.69 -9.43 -39.14
N ALA A 108 25.29 -8.26 -38.86
CA ALA A 108 25.31 -7.14 -39.78
C ALA A 108 26.16 -7.44 -41.04
N ALA A 109 27.32 -8.08 -40.88
CA ALA A 109 28.16 -8.48 -42.00
C ALA A 109 27.46 -9.53 -42.88
N GLN A 110 26.79 -10.51 -42.26
CA GLN A 110 26.00 -11.49 -42.98
C GLN A 110 24.82 -10.84 -43.74
N ALA A 111 24.11 -9.90 -43.11
CA ALA A 111 23.03 -9.17 -43.78
C ALA A 111 23.54 -8.35 -44.97
N LEU A 112 24.73 -7.75 -44.90
CA LEU A 112 25.33 -7.06 -46.05
C LEU A 112 25.70 -8.03 -47.17
N ALA A 113 26.34 -9.16 -46.85
CA ALA A 113 26.68 -10.18 -47.84
C ALA A 113 25.45 -10.70 -48.58
N GLU A 114 24.28 -10.72 -47.94
CA GLU A 114 23.00 -11.06 -48.54
C GLU A 114 22.45 -9.93 -49.44
N LEU A 115 22.47 -8.68 -48.97
CA LEU A 115 21.79 -7.56 -49.63
C LEU A 115 22.61 -6.92 -50.77
N GLU A 116 23.94 -6.88 -50.67
CA GLU A 116 24.80 -6.22 -51.66
C GLU A 116 24.69 -6.83 -53.07
N PRO A 117 24.70 -8.18 -53.26
CA PRO A 117 24.51 -8.78 -54.58
C PRO A 117 23.12 -8.50 -55.18
N ILE A 118 22.12 -8.27 -54.34
CA ILE A 118 20.76 -7.91 -54.78
C ILE A 118 20.77 -6.47 -55.28
N ALA A 119 21.40 -5.55 -54.54
CA ALA A 119 21.52 -4.16 -54.92
C ALA A 119 22.31 -3.99 -56.23
N SER A 120 23.41 -4.71 -56.40
CA SER A 120 24.22 -4.67 -57.63
C SER A 120 23.43 -5.13 -58.86
N ARG A 121 22.63 -6.19 -58.74
CA ARG A 121 21.75 -6.64 -59.83
C ARG A 121 20.67 -5.60 -60.15
N GLN A 122 19.99 -5.07 -59.13
CA GLN A 122 18.98 -4.02 -59.33
C GLN A 122 19.56 -2.77 -60.01
N THR A 123 20.79 -2.36 -59.68
CA THR A 123 21.43 -1.22 -60.35
C THR A 123 21.74 -1.47 -61.83
N GLN A 124 22.04 -2.72 -62.20
CA GLN A 124 22.26 -3.11 -63.60
C GLN A 124 20.94 -3.17 -64.37
N ASP A 125 19.90 -3.74 -63.77
CA ASP A 125 18.57 -3.87 -64.37
C ASP A 125 17.82 -2.53 -64.48
N SER A 126 18.07 -1.60 -63.55
CA SER A 126 17.39 -0.29 -63.49
C SER A 126 18.03 0.80 -64.34
N ALA A 127 19.10 0.51 -65.09
CA ALA A 127 19.80 1.46 -65.96
C ALA A 127 18.92 2.05 -67.09
N GLY A 128 17.68 1.58 -67.26
CA GLY A 128 16.67 2.13 -68.17
C GLY A 128 15.27 2.36 -67.57
N ALA A 129 15.10 2.23 -66.25
CA ALA A 129 13.80 2.34 -65.60
C ALA A 129 13.50 3.79 -65.15
N ALA A 130 12.28 4.27 -65.39
CA ALA A 130 11.83 5.59 -64.98
C ALA A 130 11.91 5.76 -63.44
N PRO A 131 12.22 6.96 -62.91
CA PRO A 131 12.31 7.21 -61.48
C PRO A 131 11.02 6.80 -60.77
N VAL A 132 11.12 5.87 -59.82
CA VAL A 132 10.00 5.52 -58.93
C VAL A 132 9.62 6.80 -58.18
N ALA A 133 8.35 7.20 -58.25
CA ALA A 133 7.88 8.41 -57.60
C ALA A 133 8.21 8.42 -56.10
N PRO A 134 8.68 9.56 -55.55
CA PRO A 134 9.00 9.67 -54.14
C PRO A 134 7.75 9.39 -53.28
N ILE A 135 7.89 8.51 -52.26
CA ILE A 135 6.81 8.29 -51.29
C ILE A 135 6.63 9.59 -50.51
N LYS A 136 5.42 10.14 -50.52
CA LYS A 136 5.08 11.18 -49.56
C LYS A 136 5.21 10.59 -48.15
N PRO A 137 6.05 11.16 -47.27
CA PRO A 137 6.22 10.61 -45.94
C PRO A 137 4.86 10.64 -45.23
N GLN A 138 4.41 9.47 -44.76
CA GLN A 138 3.16 9.36 -44.01
C GLN A 138 3.41 9.87 -42.59
N THR A 139 2.50 10.73 -42.12
CA THR A 139 2.48 11.15 -40.71
C THR A 139 1.94 10.01 -39.86
N ARG A 140 2.66 9.62 -38.80
CA ARG A 140 2.27 8.51 -37.92
C ARG A 140 2.20 8.93 -36.46
N LEU A 141 1.19 8.40 -35.77
CA LEU A 141 1.11 8.40 -34.32
C LEU A 141 1.35 6.99 -33.79
N MET A 142 2.22 6.91 -32.79
CA MET A 142 2.53 5.68 -32.08
C MET A 142 2.25 5.90 -30.60
N ILE A 143 1.21 5.25 -30.08
CA ILE A 143 0.79 5.42 -28.69
C ILE A 143 0.91 4.06 -28.01
N SER A 144 1.78 4.01 -27.01
CA SER A 144 2.02 2.84 -26.18
C SER A 144 1.62 3.13 -24.73
N SER A 145 1.30 2.07 -23.99
CA SER A 145 1.07 2.14 -22.55
C SER A 145 1.52 0.83 -21.92
N GLN A 146 2.22 0.93 -20.81
CA GLN A 146 2.63 -0.24 -20.00
C GLN A 146 1.49 -0.76 -19.12
N THR A 147 0.38 -0.03 -19.04
CA THR A 147 -0.78 -0.43 -18.23
C THR A 147 -1.51 -1.60 -18.87
N SER A 148 -1.63 -2.70 -18.13
CA SER A 148 -2.34 -3.91 -18.60
C SER A 148 -3.80 -3.60 -18.93
N GLY A 149 -4.26 -4.06 -20.09
CA GLY A 149 -5.63 -3.81 -20.57
C GLY A 149 -5.88 -2.38 -21.04
N ALA A 150 -4.82 -1.58 -21.25
CA ALA A 150 -4.97 -0.24 -21.79
C ALA A 150 -5.51 -0.26 -23.23
N THR A 151 -6.42 0.67 -23.50
CA THR A 151 -6.97 0.95 -24.83
C THR A 151 -6.75 2.41 -25.18
N VAL A 152 -6.52 2.67 -26.45
CA VAL A 152 -6.26 3.98 -27.02
C VAL A 152 -7.43 4.38 -27.91
N ILE A 153 -7.90 5.60 -27.74
CA ILE A 153 -8.92 6.26 -28.56
C ILE A 153 -8.24 7.45 -29.24
N LEU A 154 -8.24 7.47 -30.57
CA LEU A 154 -7.70 8.55 -31.37
C LEU A 154 -8.87 9.30 -32.04
N ASP A 155 -8.95 10.62 -31.87
CA ASP A 155 -9.95 11.51 -32.48
C ASP A 155 -11.42 11.05 -32.31
N LYS A 156 -11.75 10.51 -31.14
CA LYS A 156 -13.08 9.95 -30.82
C LYS A 156 -13.47 8.71 -31.65
N ALA A 157 -12.50 8.05 -32.28
CA ALA A 157 -12.72 6.75 -32.92
C ALA A 157 -13.00 5.64 -31.90
N SER A 158 -13.15 4.40 -32.39
CA SER A 158 -13.33 3.24 -31.52
C SER A 158 -12.04 2.93 -30.73
N ALA A 159 -12.21 2.45 -29.50
CA ALA A 159 -11.09 2.07 -28.63
C ALA A 159 -10.37 0.83 -29.20
N VAL A 160 -9.03 0.92 -29.31
CA VAL A 160 -8.17 -0.17 -29.78
C VAL A 160 -7.17 -0.52 -28.68
N PRO A 161 -6.80 -1.80 -28.49
CA PRO A 161 -5.76 -2.18 -27.53
C PRO A 161 -4.43 -1.44 -27.79
N ALA A 162 -3.72 -1.04 -26.74
CA ALA A 162 -2.36 -0.54 -26.86
C ALA A 162 -1.38 -1.70 -27.20
N PRO A 163 -0.33 -1.47 -28.00
CA PRO A 163 0.04 -0.20 -28.65
C PRO A 163 -0.78 0.10 -29.92
N LEU A 164 -1.13 1.37 -30.13
CA LEU A 164 -1.75 1.88 -31.35
C LEU A 164 -0.68 2.46 -32.28
N ILE A 165 -0.65 1.99 -33.53
CA ILE A 165 0.15 2.58 -34.61
C ILE A 165 -0.79 2.94 -35.74
N SER A 166 -0.97 4.23 -35.99
CA SER A 166 -1.90 4.74 -37.00
C SER A 166 -1.27 5.82 -37.86
N GLU A 167 -1.62 5.79 -39.14
CA GLU A 167 -1.36 6.92 -40.04
C GLU A 167 -2.43 7.97 -39.83
N VAL A 168 -2.03 9.24 -39.75
CA VAL A 168 -2.93 10.36 -39.48
C VAL A 168 -2.67 11.50 -40.46
N GLN A 169 -3.63 12.42 -40.58
CA GLN A 169 -3.40 13.64 -41.34
C GLN A 169 -2.46 14.57 -40.55
N PRO A 170 -1.68 15.44 -41.21
CA PRO A 170 -0.94 16.47 -40.49
C PRO A 170 -1.92 17.40 -39.75
N GLY A 171 -1.67 17.69 -38.48
CA GLY A 171 -2.57 18.52 -37.67
C GLY A 171 -2.62 18.14 -36.20
N LYS A 172 -3.63 18.68 -35.51
CA LYS A 172 -3.89 18.35 -34.10
C LYS A 172 -4.77 17.12 -34.01
N HIS A 173 -4.39 16.20 -33.14
CA HIS A 173 -5.11 14.97 -32.81
C HIS A 173 -5.34 14.89 -31.32
N HIS A 174 -6.46 14.31 -30.92
CA HIS A 174 -6.78 14.09 -29.52
C HIS A 174 -6.67 12.60 -29.20
N VAL A 175 -5.85 12.26 -28.22
CA VAL A 175 -5.60 10.88 -27.80
C VAL A 175 -6.09 10.72 -26.38
N THR A 176 -6.99 9.76 -26.16
CA THR A 176 -7.42 9.33 -24.82
C THR A 176 -6.93 7.91 -24.59
N VAL A 177 -6.20 7.66 -23.51
CA VAL A 177 -5.81 6.32 -23.08
C VAL A 177 -6.59 5.93 -21.84
N ARG A 178 -7.20 4.74 -21.86
CA ARG A 178 -8.06 4.23 -20.79
C ARG A 178 -7.66 2.83 -20.36
N ALA A 179 -7.79 2.55 -19.08
CA ALA A 179 -7.70 1.20 -18.55
C ALA A 179 -8.62 1.02 -17.34
N PRO A 180 -9.18 -0.20 -17.10
CA PRO A 180 -10.00 -0.47 -15.93
C PRO A 180 -9.25 -0.19 -14.61
N GLY A 181 -9.85 0.61 -13.72
CA GLY A 181 -9.26 0.98 -12.43
C GLY A 181 -8.20 2.08 -12.51
N TYR A 182 -8.04 2.74 -13.65
CA TYR A 182 -7.14 3.88 -13.84
C TYR A 182 -7.91 5.15 -14.18
N PHE A 183 -7.29 6.30 -13.96
CA PHE A 183 -7.74 7.56 -14.52
C PHE A 183 -7.43 7.60 -16.02
N ASP A 184 -8.36 8.13 -16.79
CA ASP A 184 -8.15 8.38 -18.21
C ASP A 184 -7.06 9.45 -18.39
N GLU A 185 -6.20 9.26 -19.37
CA GLU A 185 -5.17 10.23 -19.74
C GLU A 185 -5.48 10.79 -21.13
N ASP A 186 -5.78 12.09 -21.18
CA ASP A 186 -6.05 12.82 -22.42
C ASP A 186 -4.81 13.63 -22.86
N ARG A 187 -4.53 13.61 -24.17
CA ARG A 187 -3.35 14.25 -24.75
C ARG A 187 -3.68 14.84 -26.11
N ASP A 188 -3.48 16.14 -26.26
CA ASP A 188 -3.48 16.79 -27.57
C ASP A 188 -2.09 16.66 -28.20
N VAL A 189 -2.06 16.20 -29.44
CA VAL A 189 -0.83 15.92 -30.19
C VAL A 189 -0.85 16.71 -31.49
N ALA A 190 0.22 17.45 -31.77
CA ALA A 190 0.45 18.04 -33.08
C ALA A 190 1.34 17.11 -33.92
N ALA A 191 0.79 16.52 -34.97
CA ALA A 191 1.49 15.66 -35.90
C ALA A 191 1.93 16.47 -37.13
N ALA A 192 3.25 16.65 -37.31
CA ALA A 192 3.80 17.35 -38.46
C ALA A 192 3.75 16.48 -39.72
N GLU A 193 3.66 17.10 -40.90
CA GLU A 193 3.63 16.37 -42.17
C GLU A 193 4.86 15.47 -42.35
N GLY A 194 4.63 14.18 -42.56
CA GLY A 194 5.67 13.16 -42.67
C GLY A 194 6.41 12.83 -41.38
N GLY A 195 6.01 13.43 -40.26
CA GLY A 195 6.59 13.20 -38.95
C GLY A 195 6.07 11.92 -38.30
N VAL A 196 6.86 11.39 -37.35
CA VAL A 196 6.42 10.34 -36.44
C VAL A 196 6.42 10.92 -35.05
N VAL A 197 5.30 10.79 -34.34
CA VAL A 197 5.20 11.19 -32.93
C VAL A 197 4.89 9.95 -32.12
N ALA A 198 5.73 9.69 -31.11
CA ALA A 198 5.59 8.55 -30.23
C ALA A 198 5.34 8.99 -28.78
N PHE A 199 4.40 8.32 -28.11
CA PHE A 199 4.17 8.47 -26.68
C PHE A 199 4.16 7.11 -25.98
N ASP A 200 4.73 7.09 -24.79
CA ASP A 200 4.56 6.03 -23.80
C ASP A 200 3.82 6.65 -22.61
N LEU A 201 2.53 6.32 -22.47
CA LEU A 201 1.63 6.92 -21.49
C LEU A 201 1.38 5.92 -20.35
N ALA A 202 1.87 6.29 -19.16
CA ALA A 202 1.63 5.54 -17.94
C ALA A 202 0.39 6.10 -17.22
N LEU A 203 -0.67 5.30 -17.13
CA LEU A 203 -1.90 5.72 -16.48
C LEU A 203 -1.77 5.72 -14.96
N LYS A 204 -2.43 6.66 -14.29
CA LYS A 204 -2.49 6.74 -12.83
C LYS A 204 -3.61 5.87 -12.28
N GLU A 205 -3.30 5.04 -11.28
CA GLU A 205 -4.29 4.18 -10.62
C GLU A 205 -5.33 5.01 -9.86
N LYS A 206 -6.60 4.56 -9.89
CA LYS A 206 -7.64 5.10 -9.01
C LYS A 206 -7.52 4.45 -7.63
N PRO A 207 -7.59 5.23 -6.54
CA PRO A 207 -7.52 4.68 -5.20
C PRO A 207 -8.75 3.83 -4.86
N ALA A 208 -8.55 2.83 -4.00
CA ALA A 208 -9.63 2.18 -3.28
C ALA A 208 -10.18 3.14 -2.23
N ARG A 209 -11.48 3.05 -1.93
CA ARG A 209 -12.20 3.87 -0.96
C ARG A 209 -12.79 3.00 0.13
N LEU A 210 -12.31 3.16 1.36
CA LEU A 210 -12.79 2.42 2.52
C LEU A 210 -13.68 3.30 3.41
N GLN A 211 -14.89 2.83 3.67
CA GLN A 211 -15.78 3.44 4.66
C GLN A 211 -15.89 2.53 5.88
N PHE A 212 -15.85 3.12 7.07
CA PHE A 212 -15.91 2.39 8.34
C PHE A 212 -17.20 2.71 9.06
N VAL A 213 -18.00 1.69 9.35
CA VAL A 213 -19.29 1.81 10.05
C VAL A 213 -19.25 0.92 11.29
N GLY A 214 -19.44 1.50 12.46
CA GLY A 214 -19.32 0.77 13.71
C GLY A 214 -19.35 1.70 14.92
N ASP A 215 -18.72 1.23 16.00
CA ASP A 215 -18.63 1.96 17.26
C ASP A 215 -18.05 3.37 17.09
N SER A 216 -18.77 4.38 17.57
CA SER A 216 -18.26 5.77 17.61
C SER A 216 -17.07 5.89 18.57
N GLY A 217 -16.11 6.74 18.23
CA GLY A 217 -14.90 6.99 19.00
C GLY A 217 -13.84 5.90 18.88
N ALA A 218 -13.92 5.02 17.88
CA ALA A 218 -12.87 4.04 17.61
C ALA A 218 -11.82 4.65 16.67
N GLU A 219 -10.55 4.41 16.97
CA GLU A 219 -9.41 4.82 16.17
C GLU A 219 -9.14 3.78 15.07
N ILE A 220 -9.01 4.26 13.84
CA ILE A 220 -8.68 3.46 12.66
C ILE A 220 -7.24 3.74 12.29
N SER A 221 -6.40 2.72 12.28
CA SER A 221 -5.02 2.78 11.81
C SER A 221 -4.84 1.87 10.59
N ILE A 222 -4.15 2.37 9.58
CA ILE A 222 -3.84 1.65 8.34
C ILE A 222 -2.32 1.59 8.20
N ASP A 223 -1.79 0.37 8.06
CA ASP A 223 -0.35 0.10 7.96
C ASP A 223 0.45 0.73 9.12
N GLY A 224 -0.17 0.73 10.32
CA GLY A 224 0.40 1.29 11.54
C GLY A 224 0.28 2.81 11.69
N ARG A 225 -0.34 3.53 10.74
CA ARG A 225 -0.57 4.97 10.81
C ARG A 225 -2.02 5.28 11.13
N LEU A 226 -2.26 6.17 12.11
CA LEU A 226 -3.60 6.64 12.45
C LEU A 226 -4.22 7.37 11.25
N ALA A 227 -5.33 6.84 10.75
CA ALA A 227 -6.08 7.40 9.63
C ALA A 227 -7.27 8.25 10.08
N GLY A 228 -7.80 8.01 11.29
CA GLY A 228 -8.82 8.86 11.90
C GLY A 228 -9.61 8.13 12.98
N THR A 229 -10.68 8.78 13.44
CA THR A 229 -11.59 8.25 14.48
C THR A 229 -13.01 8.21 13.94
N THR A 230 -13.76 7.15 14.23
CA THR A 230 -15.15 6.97 13.76
C THR A 230 -16.16 7.84 14.53
N PRO A 231 -17.26 8.27 13.87
CA PRO A 231 -17.53 8.13 12.44
C PRO A 231 -16.67 9.08 11.59
N LEU A 232 -16.15 8.57 10.48
CA LEU A 232 -15.34 9.37 9.53
C LEU A 232 -16.26 10.17 8.60
N ALA A 233 -15.92 11.42 8.34
CA ALA A 233 -16.69 12.29 7.44
C ALA A 233 -16.57 11.87 5.97
N THR A 234 -15.43 11.31 5.58
CA THR A 234 -15.13 10.85 4.22
C THR A 234 -14.54 9.44 4.26
N ALA A 235 -14.72 8.70 3.16
CA ALA A 235 -14.01 7.44 2.98
C ALA A 235 -12.49 7.67 2.97
N ILE A 236 -11.73 6.70 3.45
CA ILE A 236 -10.27 6.72 3.39
C ILE A 236 -9.84 6.18 2.03
N GLU A 237 -9.03 6.96 1.32
CA GLU A 237 -8.44 6.56 0.03
C GLU A 237 -7.12 5.84 0.24
N LEU A 238 -6.98 4.67 -0.38
CA LEU A 238 -5.77 3.85 -0.31
C LEU A 238 -5.35 3.38 -1.71
N PRO A 239 -4.04 3.20 -1.96
CA PRO A 239 -3.57 2.49 -3.15
C PRO A 239 -4.16 1.09 -3.26
N SER A 240 -4.11 0.50 -4.44
CA SER A 240 -4.38 -0.92 -4.58
C SER A 240 -3.26 -1.75 -3.95
N GLY A 241 -3.60 -2.92 -3.39
CA GLY A 241 -2.63 -3.82 -2.76
C GLY A 241 -3.00 -4.26 -1.35
N HIS A 242 -2.01 -4.75 -0.61
CA HIS A 242 -2.17 -5.27 0.75
C HIS A 242 -2.13 -4.14 1.77
N HIS A 243 -3.14 -4.07 2.63
CA HIS A 243 -3.20 -3.14 3.75
C HIS A 243 -3.56 -3.86 5.04
N LEU A 244 -2.90 -3.47 6.13
CA LEU A 244 -3.21 -3.91 7.48
C LEU A 244 -4.09 -2.86 8.16
N ILE A 245 -5.33 -3.22 8.45
CA ILE A 245 -6.31 -2.35 9.10
C ILE A 245 -6.38 -2.75 10.57
N THR A 246 -6.22 -1.78 11.46
CA THR A 246 -6.35 -1.94 12.91
C THR A 246 -7.39 -0.97 13.44
N ILE A 247 -8.40 -1.48 14.13
CA ILE A 247 -9.47 -0.71 14.73
C ILE A 247 -9.38 -0.89 16.25
N THR A 248 -9.20 0.21 16.97
CA THR A 248 -8.95 0.22 18.41
C THR A 248 -9.91 1.16 19.12
N LYS A 249 -10.42 0.76 20.28
CA LYS A 249 -11.21 1.62 21.15
C LYS A 249 -10.91 1.28 22.60
N ASN A 250 -10.73 2.29 23.44
CA ASN A 250 -10.52 2.08 24.87
C ASN A 250 -11.65 1.24 25.46
N GLY A 251 -11.29 0.24 26.24
CA GLY A 251 -12.26 -0.70 26.82
C GLY A 251 -12.76 -1.82 25.93
N HIS A 252 -12.23 -1.94 24.71
CA HIS A 252 -12.67 -2.94 23.75
C HIS A 252 -11.49 -3.74 23.21
N LYS A 253 -11.75 -4.97 22.79
CA LYS A 253 -10.76 -5.79 22.10
C LYS A 253 -10.52 -5.19 20.70
N PRO A 254 -9.26 -5.03 20.27
CA PRO A 254 -8.99 -4.48 18.95
C PRO A 254 -9.38 -5.48 17.86
N LEU A 255 -9.73 -4.94 16.69
CA LEU A 255 -9.89 -5.72 15.47
C LEU A 255 -8.71 -5.44 14.55
N VAL A 256 -7.99 -6.49 14.16
CA VAL A 256 -6.88 -6.42 13.19
C VAL A 256 -7.26 -7.27 11.99
N SER A 257 -7.15 -6.72 10.79
CA SER A 257 -7.53 -7.38 9.56
C SER A 257 -6.56 -7.02 8.43
N GLU A 258 -6.01 -8.03 7.77
CA GLU A 258 -5.28 -7.85 6.51
C GLU A 258 -6.27 -7.93 5.34
N MET A 259 -6.14 -7.00 4.42
CA MET A 259 -7.01 -6.94 3.24
C MET A 259 -6.22 -6.64 1.98
N VAL A 260 -6.62 -7.26 0.87
CA VAL A 260 -6.19 -6.88 -0.47
C VAL A 260 -7.26 -6.00 -1.09
N LEU A 261 -6.88 -4.78 -1.45
CA LEU A 261 -7.75 -3.81 -2.10
C LEU A 261 -7.49 -3.78 -3.60
N ALA A 262 -8.54 -3.86 -4.39
CA ALA A 262 -8.49 -3.64 -5.82
C ALA A 262 -8.55 -2.14 -6.17
N ARG A 263 -8.10 -1.79 -7.38
CA ARG A 263 -8.17 -0.42 -7.90
C ARG A 263 -9.62 0.03 -8.04
N ASP A 264 -9.89 1.29 -7.70
CA ASP A 264 -11.24 1.89 -7.71
C ASP A 264 -12.29 1.11 -6.89
N GLU A 265 -11.87 0.23 -5.99
CA GLU A 265 -12.79 -0.55 -5.15
C GLU A 265 -13.39 0.35 -4.06
N GLY A 266 -14.72 0.44 -4.02
CA GLY A 266 -15.44 1.01 -2.88
C GLY A 266 -15.86 -0.09 -1.93
N LYS A 267 -15.46 -0.01 -0.66
CA LYS A 267 -15.77 -1.04 0.33
C LYS A 267 -16.17 -0.45 1.68
N THR A 268 -17.26 -0.97 2.24
CA THR A 268 -17.73 -0.64 3.58
C THR A 268 -17.34 -1.74 4.54
N ILE A 269 -16.65 -1.38 5.62
CA ILE A 269 -16.25 -2.26 6.70
C ILE A 269 -17.17 -2.00 7.89
N GLU A 270 -18.10 -2.91 8.09
CA GLU A 270 -18.94 -2.95 9.28
C GLU A 270 -18.22 -3.71 10.39
N TYR A 271 -18.16 -3.13 11.59
CA TYR A 271 -17.52 -3.77 12.73
C TYR A 271 -18.21 -3.42 14.05
N ALA A 272 -18.05 -4.31 15.03
CA ALA A 272 -18.42 -4.09 16.41
C ALA A 272 -17.29 -4.63 17.29
N LEU A 273 -16.77 -3.80 18.19
CA LEU A 273 -15.70 -4.19 19.08
C LEU A 273 -16.30 -4.73 20.39
N PRO A 274 -16.01 -5.98 20.79
CA PRO A 274 -16.47 -6.50 22.07
C PRO A 274 -15.69 -5.86 23.22
N SER A 275 -16.37 -5.59 24.34
CA SER A 275 -15.71 -5.05 25.54
C SER A 275 -14.68 -6.02 26.13
N THR A 276 -13.64 -5.49 26.77
CA THR A 276 -12.64 -6.30 27.49
C THR A 276 -13.22 -6.84 28.80
N GLY A 277 -12.65 -7.94 29.30
CA GLY A 277 -13.00 -8.46 30.63
C GLY A 277 -12.70 -7.45 31.74
N GLN A 278 -11.64 -6.64 31.57
CA GLN A 278 -11.28 -5.56 32.47
C GLN A 278 -12.35 -4.46 32.52
N ARG A 279 -12.91 -4.06 31.37
CA ARG A 279 -14.02 -3.10 31.30
C ARG A 279 -15.26 -3.61 32.04
N VAL A 280 -15.61 -4.87 31.83
CA VAL A 280 -16.76 -5.51 32.48
C VAL A 280 -16.56 -5.59 33.99
N ALA A 281 -15.38 -6.02 34.44
CA ALA A 281 -15.04 -6.07 35.86
C ALA A 281 -15.08 -4.67 36.52
N SER A 282 -14.57 -3.65 35.82
CA SER A 282 -14.63 -2.26 36.27
C SER A 282 -16.07 -1.82 36.55
N TYR A 283 -17.00 -2.03 35.61
CA TYR A 283 -18.40 -1.67 35.83
C TYR A 283 -19.05 -2.44 36.98
N GLY A 284 -18.72 -3.73 37.14
CA GLY A 284 -19.15 -4.53 38.28
C GLY A 284 -18.69 -3.94 39.62
N LEU A 285 -17.41 -3.58 39.74
CA LEU A 285 -16.84 -2.96 40.94
C LEU A 285 -17.43 -1.58 41.22
N LEU A 286 -17.63 -0.74 40.20
CA LEU A 286 -18.24 0.57 40.35
C LEU A 286 -19.70 0.48 40.80
N THR A 287 -20.43 -0.54 40.32
CA THR A 287 -21.80 -0.82 40.76
C THR A 287 -21.81 -1.25 42.24
N GLY A 288 -20.91 -2.16 42.63
CA GLY A 288 -20.73 -2.55 44.03
C GLY A 288 -20.34 -1.36 44.93
N ALA A 289 -19.50 -0.46 44.43
CA ALA A 289 -19.11 0.76 45.11
C ALA A 289 -20.32 1.67 45.42
N ALA A 290 -21.16 1.89 44.41
CA ALA A 290 -22.38 2.68 44.57
C ALA A 290 -23.33 2.07 45.60
N LEU A 291 -23.53 0.74 45.57
CA LEU A 291 -24.33 0.03 46.57
C LEU A 291 -23.75 0.18 47.99
N GLY A 292 -22.42 0.09 48.14
CA GLY A 292 -21.75 0.31 49.42
C GLY A 292 -21.97 1.72 49.98
N VAL A 293 -21.92 2.75 49.13
CA VAL A 293 -22.21 4.14 49.53
C VAL A 293 -23.67 4.29 49.97
N ILE A 294 -24.62 3.71 49.22
CA ILE A 294 -26.05 3.75 49.58
C ILE A 294 -26.28 3.05 50.92
N ALA A 295 -25.77 1.84 51.12
CA ALA A 295 -25.88 1.11 52.38
C ALA A 295 -25.26 1.89 53.54
N GLY A 296 -24.09 2.52 53.33
CA GLY A 296 -23.45 3.39 54.31
C GLY A 296 -24.34 4.57 54.71
N GLY A 297 -25.00 5.21 53.73
CA GLY A 297 -25.95 6.29 53.98
C GLY A 297 -27.17 5.85 54.79
N VAL A 298 -27.74 4.68 54.48
CA VAL A 298 -28.85 4.09 55.24
C VAL A 298 -28.45 3.82 56.68
N PHE A 299 -27.32 3.13 56.91
CA PHE A 299 -26.84 2.86 58.27
C PHE A 299 -26.49 4.14 59.03
N THR A 300 -25.99 5.16 58.35
CA THR A 300 -25.78 6.48 58.97
C THR A 300 -27.10 7.07 59.42
N GLY A 301 -28.14 7.06 58.58
CA GLY A 301 -29.48 7.53 58.93
C GLY A 301 -30.09 6.77 60.12
N LEU A 302 -29.96 5.44 60.14
CA LEU A 302 -30.40 4.60 61.26
C LEU A 302 -29.63 4.94 62.54
N SER A 303 -28.31 5.13 62.47
CA SER A 303 -27.51 5.53 63.63
C SER A 303 -27.94 6.89 64.21
N LEU A 304 -28.32 7.85 63.37
CA LEU A 304 -28.84 9.15 63.80
C LEU A 304 -30.22 9.00 64.45
N SER A 305 -31.04 8.06 63.96
CA SER A 305 -32.31 7.72 64.58
C SER A 305 -32.13 7.17 66.00
N GLU A 306 -31.26 6.18 66.19
CA GLU A 306 -30.97 5.61 67.51
C GLU A 306 -30.29 6.62 68.44
N GLN A 307 -29.44 7.51 67.89
CA GLN A 307 -28.85 8.60 68.65
C GLN A 307 -29.91 9.60 69.17
N ARG A 308 -30.99 9.84 68.42
CA ARG A 308 -32.11 10.66 68.89
C ARG A 308 -32.82 9.98 70.06
N LYS A 309 -33.17 8.69 69.96
CA LYS A 309 -33.77 7.93 71.07
C LYS A 309 -32.92 7.99 72.34
N ALA A 310 -31.61 7.79 72.21
CA ALA A 310 -30.71 7.87 73.35
C ALA A 310 -30.67 9.28 73.98
N ARG A 311 -30.78 10.35 73.16
CA ARG A 311 -30.87 11.72 73.66
C ARG A 311 -32.17 11.99 74.38
N ASP A 312 -33.29 11.50 73.85
CA ASP A 312 -34.60 11.68 74.45
C ASP A 312 -34.63 11.11 75.89
N VAL A 313 -33.98 9.96 76.12
CA VAL A 313 -33.83 9.39 77.47
C VAL A 313 -32.95 10.26 78.38
N THR A 314 -31.83 10.79 77.88
CA THR A 314 -30.97 11.68 78.69
C THR A 314 -31.64 13.00 79.02
N ASP A 315 -32.45 13.53 78.10
CA ASP A 315 -33.18 14.78 78.29
C ASP A 315 -34.33 14.57 79.30
N ALA A 316 -34.98 13.41 79.28
CA ALA A 316 -35.94 13.00 80.31
C ALA A 316 -35.27 12.83 81.69
N ALA A 317 -34.07 12.25 81.73
CA ALA A 317 -33.29 12.10 82.96
C ALA A 317 -32.88 13.44 83.59
N ALA A 318 -32.68 14.48 82.78
CA ALA A 318 -32.43 15.83 83.27
C ALA A 318 -33.67 16.50 83.89
N GLN A 319 -34.87 15.99 83.60
CA GLN A 319 -36.16 16.57 84.03
C GLN A 319 -36.80 15.85 85.23
N GLY A 320 -36.28 14.69 85.67
CA GLY A 320 -36.82 13.95 86.82
C GLY A 320 -36.26 12.52 86.96
N ASN A 321 -36.80 11.75 87.92
CA ASN A 321 -36.37 10.37 88.18
C ASN A 321 -36.68 9.44 86.99
N ILE A 322 -35.65 8.79 86.46
CA ILE A 322 -35.77 7.73 85.44
C ILE A 322 -36.02 6.37 86.08
N LEU A 323 -36.74 5.51 85.36
CA LEU A 323 -36.92 4.11 85.74
C LEU A 323 -35.71 3.29 85.29
N PRO A 324 -35.41 2.16 85.95
CA PRO A 324 -34.37 1.21 85.48
C PRO A 324 -34.58 0.76 84.03
N SER A 325 -35.83 0.64 83.58
CA SER A 325 -36.17 0.33 82.18
C SER A 325 -35.71 1.39 81.18
N ASP A 326 -35.63 2.66 81.60
CA ASP A 326 -35.20 3.76 80.74
C ASP A 326 -33.67 3.72 80.56
N ALA A 327 -32.94 3.34 81.60
CA ALA A 327 -31.50 3.12 81.52
C ALA A 327 -31.15 1.95 80.57
N GLU A 328 -31.91 0.86 80.63
CA GLU A 328 -31.75 -0.27 79.69
C GLU A 328 -32.05 0.15 78.23
N ALA A 329 -33.12 0.93 78.01
CA ALA A 329 -33.47 1.45 76.69
C ALA A 329 -32.39 2.39 76.13
N TYR A 330 -31.77 3.21 76.98
CA TYR A 330 -30.65 4.06 76.61
C TYR A 330 -29.42 3.26 76.19
N ASP A 331 -29.03 2.26 76.99
CA ASP A 331 -27.88 1.41 76.70
C ASP A 331 -28.09 0.61 75.41
N GLN A 332 -29.31 0.12 75.18
CA GLN A 332 -29.67 -0.54 73.93
C GLN A 332 -29.59 0.43 72.73
N ALA A 333 -30.17 1.62 72.82
CA ALA A 333 -30.12 2.61 71.76
C ALA A 333 -28.67 3.05 71.44
N ARG A 334 -27.80 3.14 72.46
CA ARG A 334 -26.36 3.37 72.27
C ARG A 334 -25.67 2.21 71.56
N ALA A 335 -25.93 0.98 71.99
CA ALA A 335 -25.35 -0.20 71.38
C ALA A 335 -25.75 -0.31 69.89
N ASP A 336 -27.03 -0.10 69.57
CA ASP A 336 -27.53 -0.16 68.20
C ASP A 336 -27.01 1.01 67.34
N ARG A 337 -26.90 2.22 67.90
CA ARG A 337 -26.21 3.34 67.24
C ARG A 337 -24.77 2.97 66.86
N ASP A 338 -24.00 2.40 67.79
CA ASP A 338 -22.60 2.08 67.56
C ASP A 338 -22.43 0.92 66.56
N ARG A 339 -23.36 -0.05 66.57
CA ARG A 339 -23.48 -1.08 65.53
C ARG A 339 -23.75 -0.47 64.16
N PHE A 340 -24.73 0.42 64.04
CA PHE A 340 -25.04 1.08 62.76
C PHE A 340 -23.91 1.98 62.28
N ARG A 341 -23.21 2.70 63.16
CA ARG A 341 -22.01 3.46 62.78
C ARG A 341 -20.90 2.56 62.25
N THR A 342 -20.68 1.42 62.89
CA THR A 342 -19.69 0.42 62.44
C THR A 342 -20.08 -0.14 61.08
N ALA A 343 -21.36 -0.51 60.89
CA ALA A 343 -21.88 -0.98 59.62
C ALA A 343 -21.78 0.09 58.52
N ALA A 344 -22.03 1.36 58.85
CA ALA A 344 -21.85 2.48 57.93
C ALA A 344 -20.39 2.64 57.51
N ALA A 345 -19.45 2.62 58.47
CA ALA A 345 -18.02 2.73 58.20
C ALA A 345 -17.51 1.59 57.32
N ILE A 346 -17.93 0.34 57.59
CA ILE A 346 -17.59 -0.82 56.74
C ILE A 346 -18.16 -0.65 55.34
N SER A 347 -19.41 -0.20 55.22
CA SER A 347 -20.08 -0.01 53.92
C SER A 347 -19.42 1.07 53.08
N PHE A 348 -19.10 2.23 53.69
CA PHE A 348 -18.36 3.29 53.01
C PHE A 348 -16.93 2.90 52.67
N GLY A 349 -16.22 2.23 53.58
CA GLY A 349 -14.86 1.76 53.34
C GLY A 349 -14.79 0.75 52.20
N SER A 350 -15.71 -0.23 52.19
CA SER A 350 -15.83 -1.21 51.10
C SER A 350 -16.21 -0.52 49.79
N GLY A 351 -17.17 0.40 49.84
CA GLY A 351 -17.60 1.19 48.67
C GLY A 351 -16.45 1.98 48.06
N LEU A 352 -15.66 2.66 48.89
CA LEU A 352 -14.48 3.41 48.45
C LEU A 352 -13.44 2.48 47.80
N ALA A 353 -13.11 1.35 48.44
CA ALA A 353 -12.11 0.42 47.93
C ALA A 353 -12.51 -0.18 46.57
N LEU A 354 -13.77 -0.60 46.42
CA LEU A 354 -14.32 -1.09 45.16
C LEU A 354 -14.35 0.02 44.10
N GLY A 355 -14.71 1.24 44.50
CA GLY A 355 -14.79 2.40 43.60
C GLY A 355 -13.44 2.78 43.03
N VAL A 356 -12.41 2.91 43.87
CA VAL A 356 -11.05 3.19 43.44
C VAL A 356 -10.54 2.09 42.51
N THR A 357 -10.74 0.82 42.88
CA THR A 357 -10.30 -0.31 42.04
C THR A 357 -11.02 -0.31 40.69
N GLY A 358 -12.35 -0.11 40.69
CA GLY A 358 -13.15 0.00 39.47
C GLY A 358 -12.70 1.14 38.57
N LEU A 359 -12.41 2.32 39.12
CA LEU A 359 -11.89 3.48 38.37
C LEU A 359 -10.50 3.21 37.80
N LEU A 360 -9.60 2.57 38.54
CA LEU A 360 -8.29 2.18 38.03
C LEU A 360 -8.42 1.21 36.86
N LEU A 361 -9.24 0.17 36.99
CA LEU A 361 -9.50 -0.76 35.89
C LEU A 361 -10.11 -0.04 34.68
N TYR A 362 -11.00 0.94 34.88
CA TYR A 362 -11.59 1.74 33.80
C TYR A 362 -10.54 2.58 33.05
N ALA A 363 -9.66 3.26 33.80
CA ALA A 363 -8.72 4.25 33.27
C ALA A 363 -7.52 3.60 32.56
N PHE A 364 -7.09 2.41 33.01
CA PHE A 364 -5.90 1.73 32.49
C PHE A 364 -6.21 0.64 31.45
N ASP A 365 -7.47 0.45 31.07
CA ASP A 365 -7.89 -0.51 30.06
C ASP A 365 -7.72 0.05 28.64
N ARG A 366 -6.45 0.06 28.22
CA ARG A 366 -5.99 0.48 26.89
C ARG A 366 -5.98 -0.72 25.93
N PRO A 367 -6.33 -0.51 24.66
CA PRO A 367 -6.29 -1.58 23.66
C PRO A 367 -4.85 -2.03 23.43
N SER A 368 -4.61 -3.34 23.43
CA SER A 368 -3.32 -3.94 23.10
C SER A 368 -3.40 -4.63 21.74
N VAL A 369 -2.74 -4.05 20.74
CA VAL A 369 -2.63 -4.66 19.42
C VAL A 369 -1.54 -5.72 19.51
N SER A 370 -1.93 -6.98 19.66
CA SER A 370 -1.00 -8.08 19.42
C SER A 370 -0.80 -8.13 17.92
N ALA A 371 0.39 -7.75 17.43
CA ALA A 371 0.70 -7.88 16.01
C ALA A 371 0.44 -9.34 15.61
N PRO A 372 -0.27 -9.62 14.50
CA PRO A 372 -0.38 -10.98 14.02
C PRO A 372 1.04 -11.55 13.86
N PRO A 373 1.27 -12.84 14.15
CA PRO A 373 2.57 -13.46 13.90
C PRO A 373 2.93 -13.16 12.46
N SER A 374 4.09 -12.51 12.27
CA SER A 374 4.54 -12.05 10.96
C SER A 374 4.37 -13.17 9.93
N ARG A 375 4.01 -12.83 8.69
CA ARG A 375 3.89 -13.77 7.56
C ARG A 375 5.11 -14.70 7.39
N PHE A 376 6.23 -14.39 8.03
CA PHE A 376 7.44 -15.22 8.12
C PHE A 376 7.38 -16.40 9.10
N GLU A 377 6.34 -16.49 9.93
CA GLU A 377 6.01 -17.68 10.74
C GLU A 377 4.93 -18.56 10.09
N GLN A 378 4.59 -18.32 8.82
CA GLN A 378 3.94 -19.34 8.02
C GLN A 378 4.94 -20.47 7.73
N LYS A 379 5.00 -21.39 8.68
CA LYS A 379 5.48 -22.77 8.55
C LYS A 379 6.88 -22.82 7.92
N ALA A 380 7.90 -22.63 8.75
CA ALA A 380 9.15 -23.37 8.50
C ALA A 380 8.72 -24.81 8.17
N PRO A 381 9.15 -25.39 7.03
CA PRO A 381 8.81 -26.77 6.73
C PRO A 381 9.20 -27.56 7.96
N GLU A 382 8.22 -28.25 8.54
CA GLU A 382 8.44 -29.21 9.61
C GLU A 382 9.66 -30.02 9.16
N PRO A 383 10.81 -29.95 9.89
CA PRO A 383 12.05 -30.50 9.40
C PRO A 383 11.73 -31.92 8.99
N THR A 384 11.87 -32.19 7.69
CA THR A 384 11.57 -33.50 7.10
C THR A 384 12.23 -34.50 8.03
N GLN A 385 11.40 -35.27 8.73
CA GLN A 385 11.89 -36.34 9.59
C GLN A 385 12.79 -37.16 8.67
N ARG A 386 14.10 -37.12 8.92
CA ARG A 386 15.04 -37.98 8.20
C ARG A 386 14.46 -39.39 8.31
N PRO A 387 14.51 -40.19 7.23
CA PRO A 387 14.10 -41.59 7.31
C PRO A 387 14.74 -42.20 8.56
N ARG A 388 13.92 -42.63 9.51
CA ARG A 388 14.40 -43.29 10.73
C ARG A 388 15.21 -44.50 10.28
N ASP A 389 16.48 -44.52 10.65
CA ASP A 389 17.31 -45.71 10.51
C ASP A 389 16.64 -46.86 11.27
N PRO A 390 16.28 -47.99 10.63
CA PRO A 390 15.57 -49.09 11.26
C PRO A 390 16.44 -49.91 12.24
N ALA A 391 17.54 -49.34 12.75
CA ALA A 391 18.51 -50.05 13.60
C ALA A 391 18.91 -49.28 14.87
N SER A 392 18.24 -48.18 15.24
CA SER A 392 18.54 -47.47 16.50
C SER A 392 17.61 -47.92 17.63
N MET A 393 18.18 -48.63 18.61
CA MET A 393 17.50 -49.03 19.84
C MET A 393 17.28 -47.79 20.71
N GLU A 394 16.05 -47.27 20.75
CA GLU A 394 15.70 -46.16 21.65
C GLU A 394 15.37 -46.73 23.03
N MET A 395 16.29 -46.52 23.99
CA MET A 395 16.05 -46.76 25.41
C MET A 395 15.73 -45.42 26.09
N SER A 396 14.59 -45.36 26.76
CA SER A 396 14.21 -44.21 27.59
C SER A 396 14.21 -44.62 29.06
N ALA A 397 14.67 -43.73 29.93
CA ALA A 397 14.61 -43.91 31.37
C ALA A 397 13.89 -42.72 31.99
N ALA A 398 12.86 -42.97 32.80
CA ALA A 398 12.12 -41.92 33.48
C ALA A 398 12.11 -42.18 34.99
N PRO A 399 12.47 -41.19 35.83
CA PRO A 399 12.30 -41.31 37.26
C PRO A 399 10.80 -41.27 37.61
N PHE A 400 10.40 -42.05 38.61
CA PHE A 400 9.06 -41.94 39.18
C PHE A 400 9.11 -41.91 40.71
N TRP A 401 8.13 -41.21 41.29
CA TRP A 401 7.96 -41.03 42.72
C TRP A 401 6.50 -41.33 43.08
N ALA A 402 6.31 -42.21 44.06
CA ALA A 402 5.03 -42.52 44.67
C ALA A 402 5.18 -42.56 46.20
N PRO A 403 4.10 -42.38 46.98
CA PRO A 403 4.20 -42.46 48.44
C PRO A 403 4.74 -43.83 48.88
N GLY A 404 5.97 -43.85 49.42
CA GLY A 404 6.67 -45.06 49.86
C GLY A 404 7.63 -45.71 48.84
N ALA A 405 7.76 -45.18 47.61
CA ALA A 405 8.70 -45.70 46.62
C ALA A 405 9.22 -44.63 45.66
N ALA A 406 10.52 -44.65 45.39
CA ALA A 406 11.15 -43.88 44.32
C ALA A 406 12.08 -44.80 43.51
N GLY A 407 12.07 -44.68 42.19
CA GLY A 407 12.85 -45.52 41.29
C GLY A 407 12.95 -44.96 39.88
N VAL A 408 13.67 -45.68 39.01
CA VAL A 408 13.81 -45.34 37.58
C VAL A 408 13.19 -46.46 36.77
N SER A 409 12.24 -46.12 35.90
CA SER A 409 11.70 -47.06 34.92
C SER A 409 12.52 -46.97 33.62
N PHE A 410 12.81 -48.12 33.01
CA PHE A 410 13.46 -48.20 31.70
C PHE A 410 12.49 -48.79 30.70
N GLY A 411 12.28 -48.12 29.57
CA GLY A 411 11.44 -48.57 28.47
C GLY A 411 12.24 -48.57 27.17
N GLY A 412 12.40 -49.74 26.56
CA GLY A 412 12.96 -49.90 25.21
C GLY A 412 11.86 -50.32 24.23
N ARG A 413 11.92 -49.80 23.01
CA ARG A 413 11.03 -50.22 21.92
C ARG A 413 11.90 -50.86 20.83
N PHE A 414 11.61 -52.13 20.53
CA PHE A 414 12.33 -52.95 19.54
C PHE A 414 11.73 -52.76 18.15
#